data_AF-A0A842T997-F1
#
_entry.id   AF-A0A842T997-F1
#
_cell.length_a   1.000
_cell.length_b   1.000
_cell.length_c   1.000
_cell.angle_alpha   90.00
_cell.angle_beta   90.00
_cell.angle_gamma   90.00
#
_symmetry.space_group_name_H-M   'P 1'
#
loop_
_entity.id
_entity.type
_entity.pdbx_description
1 polymer ?
#
loop_
_entity_poly.entity_id
_entity_poly.type
_entity_poly.pdbx_seq_one_letter_code
_entity_poly.pdbx_strand_id
1 'polypeptide(L)'
;MSKKGKKLKVDIYVPLQVCACEWENFMNRVFEALTPYIKFINHDTKSLHSEKAADMKLFQKCVIIDDEEKISSVHLLKKRLPNILKEKGFINEKTISKIQSREAS
;
A
#
# COMPACT_ATOMS: atom_id res chain seq x y z
N MET A 1 -2.24 -16.98 18.28
CA MET A 1 -2.43 -15.60 18.78
C MET A 1 -3.27 -14.80 17.78
N SER A 2 -4.55 -14.60 18.08
CA SER A 2 -5.47 -13.86 17.23
C SER A 2 -5.13 -12.36 17.25
N LYS A 3 -4.59 -11.83 16.15
CA LYS A 3 -4.31 -10.40 15.97
C LYS A 3 -5.62 -9.60 15.78
N LYS A 4 -6.54 -9.62 16.73
CA LYS A 4 -7.69 -8.72 16.74
C LYS A 4 -7.17 -7.28 16.88
N GLY A 5 -7.27 -6.49 15.80
CA GLY A 5 -6.94 -5.06 15.80
C GLY A 5 -5.59 -4.68 15.18
N LYS A 6 -4.74 -5.62 14.76
CA LYS A 6 -3.60 -5.25 13.91
C LYS A 6 -4.11 -5.05 12.49
N LYS A 7 -3.73 -3.95 11.85
CA LYS A 7 -3.90 -3.70 10.42
C LYS A 7 -2.53 -3.86 9.75
N LEU A 8 -2.51 -4.19 8.46
CA LEU A 8 -1.30 -4.21 7.65
C LEU A 8 -0.74 -2.79 7.55
N LYS A 9 0.53 -2.59 7.92
CA LYS A 9 1.16 -1.27 7.82
C LYS A 9 1.60 -1.02 6.37
N VAL A 10 1.24 0.13 5.82
CA VAL A 10 1.56 0.53 4.44
C VAL A 10 2.09 1.96 4.45
N ASP A 11 3.41 2.11 4.36
CA ASP A 11 4.06 3.41 4.29
C ASP A 11 4.25 3.80 2.82
N ILE A 12 3.65 4.92 2.38
CA ILE A 12 3.73 5.43 1.01
C ILE A 12 4.80 6.53 0.97
N TYR A 13 5.94 6.24 0.33
CA TYR A 13 7.03 7.20 0.20
C TYR A 13 6.92 7.99 -1.10
N VAL A 14 6.82 9.31 -0.97
CA VAL A 14 6.71 10.26 -2.08
C VAL A 14 7.65 11.45 -1.86
N PRO A 15 8.14 12.07 -2.94
CA PRO A 15 8.83 13.35 -2.82
C PRO A 15 7.80 14.43 -2.47
N LEU A 16 7.95 15.11 -1.33
CA LEU A 16 7.00 16.15 -0.91
C LEU A 16 7.18 17.47 -1.69
N GLN A 17 8.24 17.59 -2.48
CA GLN A 17 8.59 18.79 -3.25
C GLN A 17 8.16 18.72 -4.73
N VAL A 18 7.32 17.77 -5.13
CA VAL A 18 6.82 17.69 -6.51
C VAL A 18 5.55 18.51 -6.70
N CYS A 19 5.25 18.88 -7.95
CA CYS A 19 4.00 19.51 -8.32
C CYS A 19 2.80 18.70 -7.81
N ALA A 20 1.79 19.40 -7.28
CA ALA A 20 0.58 18.78 -6.72
C ALA A 20 -0.09 17.81 -7.69
N CYS A 21 -0.05 18.08 -9.00
CA CYS A 21 -0.62 17.21 -10.03
C CYS A 21 0.07 15.83 -10.13
N GLU A 22 1.39 15.78 -10.02
CA GLU A 22 2.15 14.53 -10.06
C GLU A 22 2.02 13.74 -8.76
N TRP A 23 1.85 14.44 -7.65
CA TRP A 23 1.53 13.84 -6.37
C TRP A 23 0.15 13.20 -6.41
N GLU A 24 -0.86 13.95 -6.85
CA GLU A 24 -2.25 13.50 -6.89
C GLU A 24 -2.43 12.29 -7.81
N ASN A 25 -1.84 12.32 -9.02
CA ASN A 25 -1.93 11.19 -9.94
C ASN A 25 -1.31 9.90 -9.36
N PHE A 26 -0.19 10.01 -8.65
CA PHE A 26 0.41 8.85 -7.99
C PHE A 26 -0.44 8.35 -6.81
N MET A 27 -0.85 9.25 -5.93
CA MET A 27 -1.65 8.90 -4.75
C MET A 27 -2.99 8.30 -5.15
N ASN A 28 -3.67 8.85 -6.15
CA ASN A 28 -4.95 8.31 -6.66
C ASN A 28 -4.80 6.86 -7.11
N ARG A 29 -3.73 6.53 -7.83
CA ARG A 29 -3.46 5.14 -8.25
C ARG A 29 -3.15 4.23 -7.06
N VAL A 30 -2.35 4.71 -6.11
CA VAL A 30 -2.07 3.94 -4.88
C VAL A 30 -3.36 3.69 -4.10
N PHE A 31 -4.19 4.72 -3.91
CA PHE A 31 -5.46 4.58 -3.22
C PHE A 31 -6.47 3.73 -3.99
N GLU A 32 -6.47 3.72 -5.31
CA GLU A 32 -7.26 2.76 -6.09
C GLU A 32 -6.89 1.32 -5.71
N ALA A 33 -5.60 1.02 -5.52
CA ALA A 33 -5.17 -0.31 -5.08
C ALA A 33 -5.49 -0.60 -3.61
N LEU A 34 -5.44 0.41 -2.72
CA LEU A 34 -5.64 0.24 -1.27
C LEU A 34 -7.11 0.25 -0.85
N THR A 35 -7.95 1.07 -1.51
CA THR A 35 -9.36 1.31 -1.15
C THR A 35 -10.17 0.03 -0.94
N PRO A 36 -10.06 -1.00 -1.80
CA PRO A 36 -10.83 -2.23 -1.63
C PRO A 36 -10.49 -2.97 -0.32
N TYR A 37 -9.29 -2.74 0.22
CA TYR A 37 -8.75 -3.40 1.40
C TYR A 37 -8.52 -2.45 2.59
N ILE A 38 -8.97 -1.19 2.50
CA ILE A 38 -8.62 -0.12 3.46
C ILE A 38 -8.99 -0.44 4.91
N LYS A 39 -10.00 -1.30 5.12
CA LYS A 39 -10.41 -1.77 6.45
C LYS A 39 -9.32 -2.58 7.16
N PHE A 40 -8.46 -3.24 6.38
CA PHE A 40 -7.37 -4.10 6.86
C PHE A 40 -6.01 -3.40 6.85
N ILE A 41 -5.94 -2.15 6.39
CA ILE A 41 -4.70 -1.43 6.13
C ILE A 41 -4.61 -0.19 7.01
N ASN A 42 -3.45 0.03 7.61
CA ASN A 42 -3.06 1.29 8.22
C ASN A 42 -2.00 1.92 7.31
N HIS A 43 -2.36 3.01 6.64
CA HIS A 43 -1.48 3.67 5.69
C HIS A 43 -0.95 4.98 6.26
N ASP A 44 0.27 5.33 5.91
CA ASP A 44 0.91 6.61 6.26
C ASP A 44 1.68 7.14 5.06
N THR A 45 1.72 8.46 4.88
CA THR A 45 2.46 9.08 3.77
C THR A 45 3.75 9.69 4.30
N LYS A 46 4.88 9.29 3.72
CA LYS A 46 6.23 9.67 4.17
C LYS A 46 7.01 10.36 3.08
N SER A 47 7.92 11.22 3.51
CA SER A 47 8.84 11.91 2.61
C SER A 47 9.98 10.99 2.17
N LEU A 48 10.29 10.99 0.87
CA LEU A 48 11.54 10.43 0.35
C LEU A 48 12.80 11.15 0.86
N HIS A 49 12.65 12.36 1.40
CA HIS A 49 13.75 13.12 1.99
C HIS A 49 13.91 12.90 3.50
N SER A 50 13.20 11.93 4.08
CA SER A 50 13.37 11.57 5.49
C SER A 50 14.61 10.70 5.71
N GLU A 51 15.21 10.77 6.90
CA GLU A 51 16.36 9.92 7.28
C GLU A 51 16.05 8.43 7.07
N LYS A 52 14.85 8.01 7.46
CA LYS A 52 14.37 6.64 7.25
C LYS A 52 14.35 6.21 5.78
N ALA A 53 13.99 7.12 4.87
CA ALA A 53 14.04 6.83 3.43
C ALA A 53 15.47 6.67 2.93
N ALA A 54 16.41 7.45 3.46
CA ALA A 54 17.84 7.32 3.15
C ALA A 54 18.42 6.00 3.66
N ASP A 55 18.11 5.61 4.91
CA ASP A 55 18.53 4.32 5.50
C ASP A 55 18.02 3.12 4.66
N MET A 56 16.78 3.22 4.18
CA MET A 56 16.16 2.20 3.34
C MET A 56 16.51 2.32 1.84
N LYS A 57 17.41 3.25 1.47
CA LYS A 57 17.84 3.50 0.08
C LYS A 57 16.66 3.70 -0.88
N LEU A 58 15.69 4.51 -0.46
CA LEU A 58 14.49 4.83 -1.23
C LEU A 58 14.73 6.11 -2.05
N PHE A 59 14.97 5.95 -3.35
CA PHE A 59 15.26 7.07 -4.26
C PHE A 59 14.08 7.44 -5.19
N GLN A 60 12.98 6.67 -5.13
CA GLN A 60 11.83 6.83 -6.03
C GLN A 60 10.53 6.58 -5.27
N LYS A 61 9.42 7.09 -5.82
CA LYS A 61 8.05 6.87 -5.31
C LYS A 61 7.82 5.37 -5.11
N CYS A 62 7.50 4.95 -3.90
CA CYS A 62 7.30 3.54 -3.59
C CYS A 62 6.41 3.34 -2.37
N VAL A 63 5.91 2.13 -2.21
CA VAL A 63 5.12 1.69 -1.07
C VAL A 63 5.90 0.64 -0.32
N ILE A 64 6.02 0.80 0.99
CA ILE A 64 6.66 -0.15 1.89
C ILE A 64 5.58 -0.82 2.73
N ILE A 65 5.58 -2.15 2.77
CA ILE A 65 4.61 -2.94 3.53
C ILE A 65 5.31 -3.56 4.74
N ASP A 66 4.75 -3.32 5.93
CA ASP A 66 5.28 -3.76 7.24
C ASP A 66 6.77 -3.45 7.44
N ASP A 67 7.27 -2.33 6.89
CA ASP A 67 8.70 -1.94 6.92
C ASP A 67 9.67 -2.92 6.23
N GLU A 68 9.17 -3.95 5.56
CA GLU A 68 9.97 -5.03 4.96
C GLU A 68 9.91 -5.01 3.43
N GLU A 69 8.70 -5.05 2.86
CA GLU A 69 8.53 -5.28 1.43
C GLU A 69 8.40 -3.96 0.66
N LYS A 70 9.34 -3.71 -0.26
CA LYS A 70 9.32 -2.55 -1.15
C LYS A 70 8.60 -2.85 -2.45
N ILE A 71 7.53 -2.10 -2.70
CA ILE A 71 6.78 -2.12 -3.96
C ILE A 71 6.98 -0.79 -4.68
N SER A 72 7.75 -0.80 -5.76
CA SER A 72 8.07 0.39 -6.56
C SER A 72 7.02 0.76 -7.61
N SER A 73 6.04 -0.13 -7.87
CA SER A 73 5.02 0.09 -8.91
C SER A 73 3.63 -0.20 -8.39
N VAL A 74 2.68 0.71 -8.68
CA VAL A 74 1.28 0.56 -8.29
C VAL A 74 0.63 -0.68 -8.91
N HIS A 75 1.03 -1.04 -10.13
CA HIS A 75 0.53 -2.27 -10.77
C HIS A 75 0.94 -3.53 -9.99
N LEU A 76 2.16 -3.54 -9.47
CA LEU A 76 2.62 -4.62 -8.59
C LEU A 76 1.89 -4.58 -7.25
N LEU A 77 1.62 -3.39 -6.70
CA LEU A 77 0.83 -3.25 -5.48
C LEU A 77 -0.56 -3.88 -5.64
N LYS A 78 -1.28 -3.56 -6.73
CA LYS A 78 -2.62 -4.11 -6.99
C LYS A 78 -2.63 -5.64 -7.08
N LYS A 79 -1.56 -6.24 -7.63
CA LYS A 79 -1.40 -7.70 -7.74
C LYS A 79 -0.94 -8.36 -6.44
N ARG A 80 -0.01 -7.74 -5.71
CA ARG A 80 0.64 -8.33 -4.53
C ARG A 80 -0.17 -8.13 -3.25
N LEU A 81 -0.79 -6.97 -3.08
CA LEU A 81 -1.54 -6.61 -1.87
C LEU A 81 -2.57 -7.67 -1.43
N PRO A 82 -3.45 -8.22 -2.30
CA PRO A 82 -4.38 -9.26 -1.87
C PRO A 82 -3.67 -10.53 -1.38
N ASN A 83 -2.55 -10.90 -2.01
CA ASN A 83 -1.76 -12.06 -1.61
C ASN A 83 -1.11 -11.83 -0.25
N ILE A 84 -0.50 -10.65 -0.02
CA ILE A 84 0.12 -10.29 1.26
C ILE A 84 -0.92 -10.29 2.38
N LEU A 85 -2.11 -9.72 2.12
CA LEU A 85 -3.20 -9.71 3.09
C LEU A 85 -3.69 -11.14 3.40
N LYS A 86 -3.69 -12.05 2.42
CA LYS A 86 -4.01 -13.47 2.61
C LYS A 86 -2.94 -14.18 3.43
N GLU A 87 -1.66 -14.04 3.04
CA GLU A 87 -0.50 -14.67 3.68
C GLU A 87 -0.36 -14.24 5.15
N LYS A 88 -0.60 -12.96 5.44
CA LYS A 88 -0.56 -12.43 6.81
C LYS A 88 -1.85 -12.67 7.60
N GLY A 89 -2.86 -13.30 6.99
CA GLY A 89 -4.10 -13.72 7.64
C GLY A 89 -5.10 -12.60 7.92
N PHE A 90 -5.01 -11.47 7.22
CA PHE A 90 -5.98 -10.36 7.34
C PHE A 90 -7.28 -10.64 6.58
N ILE A 91 -7.19 -11.35 5.45
CA ILE A 91 -8.35 -11.72 4.61
C ILE A 91 -8.23 -13.17 4.15
N ASN A 92 -9.35 -13.76 3.74
CA ASN A 92 -9.38 -15.07 3.11
C ASN A 92 -9.73 -14.96 1.61
N GLU A 93 -9.57 -16.07 0.88
CA GLU A 93 -9.83 -16.12 -0.57
C GLU A 93 -11.25 -15.71 -0.94
N LYS A 94 -12.26 -16.11 -0.14
CA LYS A 94 -13.65 -15.70 -0.33
C LYS A 94 -13.83 -14.17 -0.26
N THR A 95 -13.07 -13.51 0.62
CA THR A 95 -13.09 -12.05 0.78
C THR A 95 -12.44 -11.36 -0.42
N ILE A 96 -11.33 -11.90 -0.92
CA ILE A 96 -10.66 -11.38 -2.13
C ILE A 96 -11.59 -11.45 -3.34
N SER A 97 -12.18 -12.61 -3.60
CA SER A 97 -13.12 -12.78 -4.72
C SER A 97 -14.30 -11.83 -4.62
N LYS A 98 -14.89 -11.66 -3.42
CA LYS A 98 -16.02 -10.74 -3.20
C LYS A 98 -15.66 -9.27 -3.44
N ILE A 99 -14.44 -8.87 -3.08
CA ILE A 99 -13.96 -7.49 -3.29
C ILE A 99 -13.72 -7.25 -4.79
N GLN A 100 -13.07 -8.18 -5.48
CA GLN A 100 -12.78 -8.06 -6.92
C GLN A 100 -14.03 -8.10 -7.80
N SER A 101 -15.07 -8.88 -7.42
CA SER A 101 -16.34 -8.90 -8.17
C SER A 101 -17.15 -7.61 -8.08
N ARG A 102 -16.89 -6.75 -7.07
CA ARG A 102 -17.61 -5.48 -6.87
C ARG A 102 -17.04 -4.31 -7.67
N GLU A 103 -15.81 -4.42 -8.16
CA GLU A 103 -15.18 -3.38 -8.99
C GLU A 103 -15.50 -3.54 -10.48
N ALA A 104 -16.18 -4.62 -10.87
CA ALA A 104 -16.55 -4.94 -12.26
C ALA A 104 -18.04 -4.66 -12.57
N SER A 105 -18.74 -3.91 -11.73
CA SER A 105 -20.16 -3.54 -11.88
C SER A 105 -20.35 -2.03 -11.95
#